data_AF-A0A3P8D2W7-F1
#
_entry.id   AF-A0A3P8D2W7-F1
#
_cell.length_a   1.000
_cell.length_b   1.000
_cell.length_c   1.000
_cell.angle_alpha   90.00
_cell.angle_beta   90.00
_cell.angle_gamma   90.00
#
_symmetry.space_group_name_H-M   'P 1'
#
loop_
_entity.id
_entity.type
_entity.pdbx_description
1 polymer ?
#
loop_
_entity_poly.entity_id
_entity_poly.type
_entity_poly.pdbx_seq_one_letter_code
_entity_poly.pdbx_strand_id
1 'polypeptide(L)'
;MFQGEVANKPIPRRCVLRKSEPSDEYGFNLHAENGKGHFIGTVDPDSIAQKSGLEEGQRIVGVNGSLVFVDTPHKEVVKLIKQQPASVELLVASPAVDEWYKDHHAEYSFSMAENYPDTSAFADSTDAVSNVEQLETHVSEMAVNNASEENGIVPSGDHEQEVILRNL
;
A
#
# COMPACT_ATOMS: atom_id res chain seq x y z
N MET A 1 39.02 11.14 -1.07
CA MET A 1 38.54 9.84 -1.58
C MET A 1 37.07 9.75 -1.24
N PHE A 2 36.18 9.79 -2.23
CA PHE A 2 34.75 9.54 -2.05
C PHE A 2 34.38 8.36 -2.95
N GLN A 3 34.66 7.15 -2.49
CA GLN A 3 34.20 5.92 -3.12
C GLN A 3 33.72 5.01 -1.99
N GLY A 4 32.42 4.73 -1.92
CA GLY A 4 31.90 3.76 -0.95
C GLY A 4 30.38 3.58 -0.87
N GLU A 5 29.55 4.60 -1.10
CA GLU A 5 28.18 4.58 -0.54
C GLU A 5 27.04 4.26 -1.52
N VAL A 6 27.35 3.74 -2.71
CA VAL A 6 26.31 3.39 -3.72
C VAL A 6 26.01 1.89 -3.81
N ALA A 7 26.79 1.03 -3.16
CA ALA A 7 26.68 -0.43 -3.36
C ALA A 7 25.53 -1.09 -2.60
N ASN A 8 24.91 -0.42 -1.61
CA ASN A 8 23.90 -1.02 -0.72
C ASN A 8 22.69 -0.12 -0.45
N LYS A 9 22.48 0.97 -1.20
CA LYS A 9 21.28 1.80 -1.03
C LYS A 9 20.05 0.99 -1.49
N PRO A 10 19.11 0.64 -0.59
CA PRO A 10 17.91 -0.09 -0.98
C PRO A 10 17.05 0.80 -1.89
N ILE A 11 16.28 0.17 -2.77
CA ILE A 11 15.55 0.89 -3.82
C ILE A 11 14.07 0.99 -3.43
N PRO A 12 13.46 2.19 -3.43
CA PRO A 12 12.03 2.36 -3.23
C PRO A 12 11.27 1.83 -4.44
N ARG A 13 10.01 1.46 -4.23
CA ARG A 13 9.15 0.90 -5.27
C ARG A 13 8.31 1.99 -5.91
N ARG A 14 8.22 1.94 -7.23
CA ARG A 14 7.36 2.78 -8.04
C ARG A 14 6.15 1.98 -8.51
N CYS A 15 4.98 2.35 -8.03
CA CYS A 15 3.71 1.70 -8.32
C CYS A 15 2.85 2.63 -9.17
N VAL A 16 2.41 2.17 -10.34
CA VAL A 16 1.50 2.91 -11.22
C VAL A 16 0.14 2.26 -11.15
N LEU A 17 -0.86 2.99 -10.67
CA LEU A 17 -2.24 2.55 -10.58
C LEU A 17 -3.03 3.20 -11.72
N ARG A 18 -3.83 2.43 -12.44
CA ARG A 18 -4.63 2.89 -13.59
C ARG A 18 -6.05 2.36 -13.47
N LYS A 19 -7.01 3.28 -13.55
CA LYS A 19 -8.45 2.98 -13.60
C LYS A 19 -8.86 2.75 -15.05
N SER A 20 -9.71 1.74 -15.27
CA SER A 20 -10.31 1.48 -16.58
C SER A 20 -11.56 2.34 -16.78
N GLU A 21 -12.32 2.54 -15.71
CA GLU A 21 -13.52 3.37 -15.68
C GLU A 21 -13.45 4.43 -14.58
N PRO A 22 -14.15 5.58 -14.71
CA PRO A 22 -14.18 6.61 -13.68
C PRO A 22 -14.77 6.18 -12.34
N SER A 23 -15.59 5.11 -12.34
CA SER A 23 -16.17 4.52 -11.14
C SER A 23 -15.23 3.57 -10.41
N ASP A 24 -14.09 3.21 -11.00
CA ASP A 24 -13.16 2.29 -10.37
C ASP A 24 -12.54 2.94 -9.12
N GLU A 25 -12.30 2.11 -8.12
CA GLU A 25 -11.51 2.45 -6.94
C GLU A 25 -10.14 1.76 -7.08
N TYR A 26 -9.09 2.43 -6.63
CA TYR A 26 -7.75 1.84 -6.56
C TYR A 26 -7.70 0.65 -5.60
N GLY A 27 -8.54 0.64 -4.56
CA GLY A 27 -8.65 -0.48 -3.60
C GLY A 27 -7.53 -0.53 -2.57
N PHE A 28 -7.17 0.64 -2.02
CA PHE A 28 -6.31 0.74 -0.85
C PHE A 28 -6.79 1.84 0.10
N ASN A 29 -6.44 1.69 1.37
CA ASN A 29 -6.65 2.70 2.40
C ASN A 29 -5.39 3.54 2.58
N LEU A 30 -5.57 4.85 2.72
CA LEU A 30 -4.51 5.78 3.07
C LEU A 30 -4.74 6.27 4.50
N HIS A 31 -3.75 6.08 5.37
CA HIS A 31 -3.77 6.64 6.72
C HIS A 31 -2.51 7.49 6.97
N ALA A 32 -2.58 8.34 7.98
CA ALA A 32 -1.50 9.22 8.36
C ALA A 32 -1.18 9.03 9.83
N GLU A 33 0.05 8.66 10.14
CA GLU A 33 0.52 8.54 11.51
C GLU A 33 1.19 9.85 11.94
N ASN A 34 0.77 10.38 13.08
CA ASN A 34 1.28 11.65 13.59
C ASN A 34 2.82 11.60 13.76
N GLY A 35 3.52 12.52 13.10
CA GLY A 35 4.98 12.59 13.12
C GLY A 35 5.73 11.47 12.39
N LYS A 36 5.04 10.60 11.64
CA LYS A 36 5.67 9.50 10.87
C LYS A 36 5.37 9.53 9.37
N GLY A 37 4.29 10.18 8.96
CA GLY A 37 3.95 10.39 7.55
C GLY A 37 2.72 9.60 7.10
N HIS A 38 2.70 9.19 5.84
CA HIS A 38 1.54 8.58 5.17
C HIS A 38 1.80 7.15 4.76
N PHE A 39 0.86 6.26 5.01
CA PHE A 39 1.06 4.83 4.86
C PHE A 39 -0.09 4.18 4.09
N ILE A 40 0.28 3.14 3.33
CA ILE A 40 -0.66 2.19 2.76
C ILE A 40 -1.21 1.36 3.92
N GLY A 41 -2.51 1.47 4.15
CA GLY A 41 -3.24 0.59 5.06
C GLY A 41 -3.65 -0.70 4.35
N THR A 42 -4.87 -1.14 4.63
CA THR A 42 -5.45 -2.30 3.96
C THR A 42 -5.47 -2.13 2.45
N VAL A 43 -5.07 -3.18 1.73
CA VAL A 43 -5.16 -3.32 0.28
C VAL A 43 -6.20 -4.39 -0.04
N ASP A 44 -7.18 -4.06 -0.88
CA ASP A 44 -8.25 -4.97 -1.23
C ASP A 44 -7.74 -6.07 -2.17
N PRO A 45 -8.21 -7.33 -2.02
CA PRO A 45 -7.85 -8.41 -2.91
C PRO A 45 -8.36 -8.14 -4.34
N ASP A 46 -7.58 -8.55 -5.33
CA ASP A 46 -7.82 -8.38 -6.77
C ASP A 46 -7.97 -6.92 -7.25
N SER A 47 -7.65 -5.96 -6.38
CA SER A 47 -7.71 -4.52 -6.66
C SER A 47 -6.59 -4.03 -7.59
N ILE A 48 -6.75 -2.81 -8.10
CA ILE A 48 -5.71 -2.11 -8.85
C ILE A 48 -4.47 -1.94 -7.98
N ALA A 49 -4.63 -1.58 -6.71
CA ALA A 49 -3.55 -1.40 -5.75
C ALA A 49 -2.71 -2.67 -5.57
N GLN A 50 -3.36 -3.81 -5.36
CA GLN A 50 -2.65 -5.09 -5.21
C GLN A 50 -1.89 -5.46 -6.50
N LYS A 51 -2.54 -5.32 -7.66
CA LYS A 51 -1.94 -5.60 -8.97
C LYS A 51 -0.78 -4.66 -9.31
N SER A 52 -0.81 -3.44 -8.78
CA SER A 52 0.27 -2.46 -8.90
C SER A 52 1.39 -2.62 -7.86
N GLY A 53 1.30 -3.64 -6.98
CA GLY A 53 2.35 -3.97 -6.02
C GLY A 53 2.38 -3.13 -4.75
N LEU A 54 1.25 -2.51 -4.39
CA LEU A 54 1.09 -1.90 -3.08
C LEU A 54 0.91 -2.96 -2.00
N GLU A 55 1.58 -2.77 -0.88
CA GLU A 55 1.50 -3.62 0.29
C GLU A 55 1.21 -2.78 1.54
N GLU A 56 0.47 -3.35 2.48
CA GLU A 56 0.19 -2.72 3.77
C GLU A 56 1.49 -2.41 4.54
N GLY A 57 1.53 -1.25 5.20
CA GLY A 57 2.69 -0.80 5.98
C GLY A 57 3.76 -0.09 5.17
N GLN A 58 3.61 0.03 3.85
CA GLN A 58 4.51 0.85 3.03
C GLN A 58 4.25 2.34 3.25
N ARG A 59 5.30 3.15 3.37
CA ARG A 59 5.20 4.61 3.44
C ARG A 59 5.10 5.21 2.04
N ILE A 60 4.16 6.11 1.82
CA ILE A 60 4.13 6.94 0.60
C ILE A 60 5.16 8.06 0.76
N VAL A 61 6.13 8.06 -0.14
CA VAL A 61 7.24 9.01 -0.16
C VAL A 61 7.22 9.89 -1.41
N GLY A 62 6.29 9.65 -2.33
CA GLY A 62 6.01 10.53 -3.45
C GLY A 62 4.69 10.18 -4.17
N VAL A 63 4.10 11.18 -4.82
CA VAL A 63 2.89 11.07 -5.66
C VAL A 63 3.08 11.89 -6.94
N ASN A 64 2.89 11.28 -8.12
CA ASN A 64 2.93 11.93 -9.43
C ASN A 64 4.19 12.81 -9.65
N GLY A 65 5.36 12.29 -9.29
CA GLY A 65 6.64 13.00 -9.37
C GLY A 65 6.92 14.01 -8.26
N SER A 66 5.96 14.29 -7.37
CA SER A 66 6.14 15.16 -6.19
C SER A 66 6.52 14.33 -4.96
N LEU A 67 7.58 14.70 -4.25
CA LEU A 67 7.96 14.01 -3.01
C LEU A 67 6.99 14.34 -1.87
N VAL A 68 6.79 13.36 -0.98
CA VAL A 68 5.93 13.46 0.20
C VAL A 68 6.78 13.30 1.46
N PHE A 69 6.82 14.36 2.25
CA PHE A 69 7.55 14.43 3.51
C PHE A 69 6.66 14.02 4.69
N VAL A 70 7.28 13.77 5.84
CA VAL A 70 6.59 13.36 7.08
C VAL A 70 5.58 14.41 7.55
N ASP A 71 5.88 15.69 7.35
CA ASP A 71 5.07 16.85 7.72
C ASP A 71 4.10 17.31 6.61
N THR A 72 4.08 16.61 5.48
CA THR A 72 3.12 16.93 4.41
C THR A 72 1.70 16.75 4.94
N PRO A 73 0.79 17.72 4.75
CA PRO A 73 -0.59 17.58 5.22
C PRO A 73 -1.29 16.42 4.51
N HIS A 74 -1.98 15.57 5.26
CA HIS A 74 -2.71 14.43 4.70
C HIS A 74 -3.67 14.83 3.56
N LYS A 75 -4.38 15.96 3.71
CA LYS A 75 -5.27 16.50 2.67
C LYS A 75 -4.54 16.82 1.36
N GLU A 76 -3.28 17.24 1.41
CA GLU A 76 -2.50 17.55 0.22
C GLU A 76 -2.08 16.28 -0.51
N VAL A 77 -1.65 15.24 0.21
CA VAL A 77 -1.34 13.93 -0.39
C VAL A 77 -2.55 13.37 -1.13
N VAL A 78 -3.72 13.49 -0.53
CA VAL A 78 -4.98 13.02 -1.11
C VAL A 78 -5.36 13.79 -2.35
N LYS A 79 -5.17 15.11 -2.31
CA LYS A 79 -5.37 15.97 -3.46
C LYS A 79 -4.42 15.61 -4.60
N LEU A 80 -3.16 15.29 -4.32
CA LEU A 80 -2.20 14.84 -5.33
C LEU A 80 -2.62 13.49 -5.93
N ILE A 81 -3.08 12.54 -5.12
CA ILE A 81 -3.56 11.24 -5.60
C ILE A 81 -4.78 11.42 -6.51
N LYS A 82 -5.71 12.30 -6.13
CA LYS A 82 -6.95 12.58 -6.87
C LYS A 82 -6.76 13.59 -8.01
N GLN A 83 -5.58 14.16 -8.17
CA GLN A 83 -5.31 15.18 -9.19
C GLN A 83 -5.52 14.64 -10.60
N GLN A 84 -5.17 13.37 -10.81
CA GLN A 84 -5.36 12.66 -12.06
C GLN A 84 -6.42 11.56 -11.84
N PRO A 85 -7.62 11.69 -12.43
CA PRO A 85 -8.73 10.79 -12.11
C PRO A 85 -8.55 9.37 -12.65
N ALA A 86 -7.73 9.18 -13.69
CA ALA A 86 -7.55 7.90 -14.36
C ALA A 86 -6.29 7.12 -13.92
N SER A 87 -5.33 7.79 -13.28
CA SER A 87 -4.09 7.13 -12.87
C SER A 87 -3.37 7.89 -11.76
N VAL A 88 -2.61 7.18 -10.96
CA VAL A 88 -1.67 7.76 -9.99
C VAL A 88 -0.36 6.98 -9.99
N GLU A 89 0.76 7.70 -9.96
CA GLU A 89 2.08 7.13 -9.73
C GLU A 89 2.46 7.36 -8.26
N LEU A 90 2.67 6.28 -7.52
CA LEU A 90 3.11 6.31 -6.13
C LEU A 90 4.56 5.85 -6.04
N LEU A 91 5.37 6.59 -5.30
CA LEU A 91 6.66 6.14 -4.82
C LEU A 91 6.47 5.70 -3.37
N VAL A 92 6.76 4.43 -3.09
CA VAL A 92 6.55 3.81 -1.77
C VAL A 92 7.82 3.16 -1.26
N ALA A 93 7.99 3.19 0.05
CA ALA A 93 9.10 2.55 0.75
C ALA A 93 8.56 1.50 1.72
N SER A 94 9.10 0.28 1.68
CA SER A 94 8.85 -0.70 2.73
C SER A 94 9.47 -0.23 4.05
N PRO A 95 9.05 -0.76 5.20
CA PRO A 95 9.60 -0.34 6.50
C PRO A 95 11.14 -0.37 6.55
N ALA A 96 11.75 -1.43 6.02
CA ALA A 96 13.22 -1.58 5.98
C ALA A 96 13.89 -0.55 5.04
N VAL A 97 13.26 -0.23 3.89
CA VAL A 97 13.77 0.81 2.98
C VAL A 97 13.67 2.17 3.68
N ASP A 98 12.53 2.48 4.30
CA ASP A 98 12.32 3.79 4.93
C ASP A 98 13.21 4.02 6.14
N GLU A 99 13.46 3.00 6.94
CA GLU A 99 14.44 3.03 8.04
C GLU A 99 15.85 3.30 7.52
N TRP A 100 16.29 2.59 6.48
CA TRP A 100 17.61 2.84 5.89
C TRP A 100 17.77 4.28 5.40
N TYR A 101 16.77 4.84 4.73
CA TYR A 101 16.80 6.21 4.22
C TYR A 101 16.87 7.24 5.35
N LYS A 102 16.15 7.01 6.45
CA LYS A 102 16.20 7.86 7.65
C LYS A 102 17.58 7.84 8.29
N ASP A 103 18.14 6.66 8.51
CA ASP A 103 19.44 6.49 9.17
C ASP A 103 20.58 7.11 8.36
N HIS A 104 20.53 6.97 7.03
CA HIS A 104 21.57 7.48 6.13
C HIS A 104 21.29 8.90 5.61
N HIS A 105 20.22 9.55 6.09
CA HIS A 105 19.80 10.88 5.65
C HIS A 105 19.70 11.00 4.12
N ALA A 106 19.26 9.91 3.49
CA ALA A 106 19.21 9.79 2.04
C ALA A 106 17.90 10.37 1.49
N GLU A 107 17.98 11.00 0.32
CA GLU A 107 16.79 11.51 -0.36
C GLU A 107 16.17 10.46 -1.29
N TYR A 108 14.83 10.44 -1.28
CA TYR A 108 14.01 9.70 -2.24
C TYR A 108 14.04 10.37 -3.61
N SER A 109 13.95 9.56 -4.66
CA SER A 109 13.84 10.06 -6.02
C SER A 109 13.07 9.07 -6.88
N PHE A 110 12.13 9.57 -7.68
CA PHE A 110 11.43 8.77 -8.69
C PHE A 110 12.37 8.18 -9.75
N SER A 111 13.52 8.80 -9.98
CA SER A 111 14.54 8.30 -10.92
C SER A 111 15.36 7.14 -10.36
N MET A 112 15.38 6.95 -9.04
CA MET A 112 16.10 5.89 -8.34
C MET A 112 15.09 4.94 -7.68
N ALA A 113 14.15 4.45 -8.46
CA ALA A 113 13.07 3.57 -7.99
C ALA A 113 12.94 2.34 -8.88
N GLU A 114 12.58 1.20 -8.29
CA GLU A 114 12.30 -0.03 -9.02
C GLU A 114 10.84 0.01 -9.49
N ASN A 115 10.64 -0.22 -10.78
CA ASN A 115 9.29 -0.36 -11.32
C ASN A 115 8.70 -1.67 -10.85
N TYR A 116 7.57 -1.62 -10.16
CA TYR A 116 6.79 -2.84 -10.01
C TYR A 116 6.29 -3.24 -11.41
N PRO A 117 6.51 -4.50 -11.84
CA PRO A 117 6.07 -4.94 -13.16
C PRO A 117 4.55 -4.75 -13.25
N ASP A 118 4.11 -4.07 -14.30
CA ASP A 118 2.69 -3.89 -14.56
C ASP A 118 2.09 -5.24 -14.95
N THR A 119 1.54 -5.97 -13.99
CA THR A 119 0.98 -7.30 -14.24
C THR A 119 -0.37 -7.25 -14.96
N SER A 120 -0.93 -6.06 -15.20
CA SER A 120 -2.14 -5.93 -16.02
C SER A 120 -1.92 -6.41 -17.47
N ALA A 121 -0.67 -6.44 -17.95
CA ALA A 121 -0.30 -6.95 -19.26
C ALA A 121 -0.23 -8.50 -19.35
N PHE A 122 -0.21 -9.22 -18.22
CA PHE A 122 -0.12 -10.69 -18.21
C PHE A 122 -1.48 -11.39 -18.04
N ALA A 123 -2.58 -10.63 -17.96
CA ALA A 123 -3.93 -11.18 -17.80
C ALA A 123 -4.53 -11.78 -19.11
N ASP A 124 -3.81 -11.74 -20.24
CA ASP A 124 -4.27 -12.27 -21.53
C ASP A 124 -3.44 -13.48 -22.03
N SER A 125 -3.15 -14.42 -21.13
CA SER A 125 -2.60 -15.72 -21.51
C SER A 125 -3.12 -16.80 -20.57
N THR A 126 -4.39 -17.18 -20.76
CA THR A 126 -4.91 -18.44 -20.23
C THR A 126 -4.59 -19.56 -21.20
N ASP A 127 -3.38 -20.12 -21.09
CA ASP A 127 -3.06 -21.41 -21.71
C ASP A 127 -2.38 -22.33 -20.67
N ALA A 128 -3.14 -23.36 -20.29
CA ALA A 128 -2.73 -24.66 -19.74
C ALA A 128 -1.92 -24.71 -18.42
N VAL A 129 -2.58 -25.19 -17.36
CA VAL A 129 -2.45 -26.60 -16.95
C VAL A 129 -3.64 -27.01 -16.06
N SER A 130 -4.56 -27.74 -16.66
CA SER A 130 -5.46 -28.67 -15.96
C SER A 130 -4.67 -29.88 -15.47
N ASN A 131 -5.08 -30.41 -14.31
CA ASN A 131 -4.83 -31.75 -13.74
C ASN A 131 -4.01 -31.76 -12.46
N VAL A 132 -4.71 -31.72 -11.33
CA VAL A 132 -4.45 -32.69 -10.25
C VAL A 132 -5.81 -33.19 -9.73
N GLU A 133 -6.08 -34.48 -9.94
CA GLU A 133 -7.14 -35.30 -9.31
C GLU A 133 -7.22 -35.01 -7.80
N GLN A 134 -8.37 -34.70 -7.20
CA GLN A 134 -9.55 -35.52 -6.90
C GLN A 134 -9.28 -36.74 -5.99
N LEU A 135 -10.09 -36.82 -4.91
CA LEU A 135 -10.29 -37.87 -3.88
C LEU A 135 -9.55 -37.58 -2.54
N GLU A 136 -10.16 -37.60 -1.34
CA GLU A 136 -11.52 -38.01 -0.96
C GLU A 136 -11.89 -37.61 0.51
N THR A 137 -13.16 -37.22 0.71
CA THR A 137 -14.12 -37.58 1.80
C THR A 137 -13.78 -37.38 3.30
N HIS A 138 -14.49 -36.45 4.00
CA HIS A 138 -15.71 -36.64 4.84
C HIS A 138 -15.40 -37.15 6.29
N VAL A 139 -16.04 -36.81 7.43
CA VAL A 139 -17.40 -36.35 7.84
C VAL A 139 -17.32 -35.72 9.28
N SER A 140 -18.28 -34.83 9.62
CA SER A 140 -18.98 -34.62 10.94
C SER A 140 -18.20 -34.00 12.13
N GLU A 141 -18.76 -33.19 13.04
CA GLU A 141 -20.16 -32.82 13.37
C GLU A 141 -20.17 -31.55 14.27
N MET A 142 -21.37 -30.97 14.44
CA MET A 142 -21.72 -29.75 15.18
C MET A 142 -21.51 -29.79 16.71
N ALA A 143 -21.26 -28.63 17.34
CA ALA A 143 -21.73 -28.32 18.70
C ALA A 143 -21.84 -26.80 19.00
N VAL A 144 -23.09 -26.31 19.01
CA VAL A 144 -23.75 -25.35 19.93
C VAL A 144 -22.95 -24.36 20.82
N ASN A 145 -23.24 -23.07 20.59
CA ASN A 145 -23.64 -21.97 21.50
C ASN A 145 -23.17 -21.93 22.98
N ASN A 146 -22.59 -20.81 23.41
CA ASN A 146 -23.27 -19.86 24.33
C ASN A 146 -22.51 -18.53 24.55
N ALA A 147 -23.33 -17.50 24.82
CA ALA A 147 -23.04 -16.08 25.00
C ALA A 147 -22.26 -15.71 26.28
N SER A 148 -21.73 -14.49 26.34
CA SER A 148 -21.91 -13.53 27.46
C SER A 148 -21.36 -12.14 27.11
N GLU A 149 -22.08 -11.11 27.58
CA GLU A 149 -21.93 -9.67 27.35
C GLU A 149 -20.85 -8.97 28.21
N GLU A 150 -20.59 -7.73 27.79
CA GLU A 150 -20.22 -6.53 28.56
C GLU A 150 -18.79 -6.37 29.15
N ASN A 151 -18.05 -5.38 28.64
CA ASN A 151 -17.81 -4.15 29.41
C ASN A 151 -17.14 -3.07 28.58
N GLY A 152 -17.79 -1.90 28.53
CA GLY A 152 -17.21 -0.68 28.00
C GLY A 152 -16.25 -0.06 28.99
N ILE A 153 -15.07 0.34 28.51
CA ILE A 153 -14.27 1.41 29.12
C ILE A 153 -13.81 2.30 27.96
N VAL A 154 -14.33 3.53 27.94
CA VAL A 154 -13.73 4.64 27.22
C VAL A 154 -12.60 5.20 28.07
N PRO A 155 -11.37 5.35 27.56
CA PRO A 155 -10.45 6.34 28.09
C PRO A 155 -10.45 7.55 27.15
N SER A 156 -10.76 8.69 27.74
CA SER A 156 -10.46 10.01 27.20
C SER A 156 -8.96 10.15 26.96
N GLY A 157 -8.60 10.65 25.80
CA GLY A 157 -7.27 11.11 25.46
C GLY A 157 -7.37 11.79 24.10
N ASP A 158 -7.04 13.07 24.04
CA ASP A 158 -6.94 13.86 22.81
C ASP A 158 -5.96 13.19 21.84
N HIS A 159 -6.48 12.32 20.98
CA HIS A 159 -5.76 11.76 19.85
C HIS A 159 -6.42 12.29 18.59
N GLU A 160 -5.72 13.22 17.96
CA GLU A 160 -6.06 13.80 16.66
C GLU A 160 -6.52 12.68 15.73
N GLN A 161 -7.71 12.85 15.16
CA GLN A 161 -8.36 11.87 14.31
C GLN A 161 -7.40 11.45 13.19
N GLU A 162 -6.99 10.19 13.19
CA GLU A 162 -6.36 9.55 12.04
C GLU A 162 -7.42 9.56 10.92
N VAL A 163 -7.30 10.52 10.00
CA VAL A 163 -8.18 10.57 8.84
C VAL A 163 -7.76 9.42 7.93
N ILE A 164 -8.38 8.25 8.14
CA ILE A 164 -8.24 7.12 7.24
C ILE A 164 -9.14 7.39 6.05
N LEU A 165 -8.54 7.63 4.89
CA LEU A 165 -9.28 7.66 3.64
C LEU A 165 -9.37 6.27 3.09
N ARG A 166 -10.61 5.82 2.93
CA ARG A 166 -10.92 4.51 2.39
C ARG A 166 -11.12 4.63 0.88
N ASN A 167 -10.66 3.62 0.17
CA ASN A 167 -10.95 3.36 -1.24
C ASN A 167 -10.75 4.57 -2.14
N LEU A 168 -9.50 5.02 -2.28
CA LEU A 168 -9.10 6.09 -3.21
C LEU A 168 -9.31 5.67 -4.68
#